data_AF-A0A8J5S4A2-F1
#
_entry.id   AF-A0A8J5S4A2-F1
#
_cell.length_a   1.000
_cell.length_b   1.000
_cell.length_c   1.000
_cell.angle_alpha   90.00
_cell.angle_beta   90.00
_cell.angle_gamma   90.00
#
_symmetry.space_group_name_H-M   'P 1'
#
loop_
_entity.id
_entity.type
_entity.pdbx_description
1 polymer ?
#
loop_
_entity_poly.entity_id
_entity_poly.type
_entity_poly.pdbx_seq_one_letter_code
_entity_poly.pdbx_strand_id
1 'polypeptide(L)'
;MLSVRLQREADNLLFHFEEPLKDYVRAVQSIKATMVNRANAFRQHFDLDQERKYKELNLEKLKFMNPEKFSETEVEFRELKTNSETATKRFEHIVAVMNEELTRFQEQKTADIGLAFHEFAKGQAKLAKDIADAWRGVLPKLEACSK
;
A
#
# COMPACT_ATOMS: atom_id res chain seq x y z
N MET A 1 4.63 -10.84 41.96
CA MET A 1 5.84 -10.54 41.17
C MET A 1 5.73 -11.03 39.72
N LEU A 2 5.23 -12.26 39.46
CA LEU A 2 4.98 -12.77 38.10
C LEU A 2 3.91 -11.96 37.33
N SER A 3 2.79 -11.59 37.98
CA SER A 3 1.73 -10.80 37.32
C SER A 3 2.21 -9.42 36.85
N VAL A 4 3.06 -8.74 37.64
CA VAL A 4 3.65 -7.45 37.26
C VAL A 4 4.58 -7.58 36.05
N ARG A 5 5.32 -8.70 35.94
CA ARG A 5 6.15 -8.98 34.77
C ARG A 5 5.31 -9.27 33.53
N LEU A 6 4.24 -10.05 33.67
CA LEU A 6 3.28 -10.33 32.60
C LEU A 6 2.60 -9.05 32.11
N GLN A 7 2.21 -8.16 33.02
CA GLN A 7 1.61 -6.86 32.67
C GLN A 7 2.58 -6.02 31.83
N ARG A 8 3.85 -5.91 32.25
CA ARG A 8 4.87 -5.16 31.50
C ARG A 8 5.13 -5.75 30.12
N GLU A 9 5.12 -7.07 30.00
CA GLU A 9 5.31 -7.74 28.71
C GLU A 9 4.10 -7.51 27.78
N ALA A 10 2.88 -7.49 28.33
CA ALA A 10 1.68 -7.16 27.58
C ALA A 10 1.72 -5.72 27.04
N ASP A 11 2.15 -4.75 27.86
CA ASP A 11 2.33 -3.36 27.42
C ASP A 11 3.42 -3.27 26.32
N ASN A 12 4.54 -3.97 26.49
CA ASN A 12 5.62 -4.01 25.51
C ASN A 12 5.13 -4.57 24.15
N LEU A 13 4.36 -5.65 24.18
CA LEU A 13 3.77 -6.28 23.01
C LEU A 13 2.79 -5.35 22.29
N LEU A 14 1.98 -4.60 23.03
CA LEU A 14 1.07 -3.60 22.47
C LEU A 14 1.84 -2.51 21.69
N PHE A 15 2.84 -1.90 22.32
CA PHE A 15 3.52 -0.74 21.73
C PHE A 15 4.55 -1.09 20.67
N HIS A 16 5.28 -2.19 20.83
CA HIS A 16 6.43 -2.52 19.97
C HIS A 16 6.14 -3.56 18.90
N PHE A 17 4.97 -4.22 18.97
CA PHE A 17 4.58 -5.20 17.96
C PHE A 17 3.22 -4.88 17.32
N GLU A 18 2.17 -4.68 18.13
CA GLU A 18 0.82 -4.49 17.61
C GLU A 18 0.66 -3.18 16.83
N GLU A 19 1.12 -2.04 17.38
CA GLU A 19 1.02 -0.74 16.70
C GLU A 19 1.81 -0.68 15.37
N PRO A 20 3.09 -1.12 15.30
CA PRO A 20 3.81 -1.22 14.02
C PRO A 20 3.09 -2.08 12.98
N LEU A 21 2.47 -3.19 13.40
CA LEU A 21 1.73 -4.07 12.51
C LEU A 21 0.45 -3.39 11.98
N LYS A 22 -0.29 -2.67 12.83
CA LYS A 22 -1.44 -1.88 12.40
C LYS A 22 -1.05 -0.82 11.37
N ASP A 23 0.05 -0.11 11.61
CA ASP A 23 0.54 0.90 10.66
C ASP A 23 0.96 0.30 9.32
N TYR A 24 1.58 -0.88 9.33
CA TYR A 24 1.85 -1.62 8.10
C TYR A 24 0.56 -1.95 7.34
N VAL A 25 -0.46 -2.47 8.03
CA VAL A 25 -1.76 -2.79 7.42
C VAL A 25 -2.41 -1.54 6.81
N ARG A 26 -2.41 -0.41 7.53
CA ARG A 26 -2.93 0.88 7.03
C ARG A 26 -2.20 1.32 5.76
N ALA A 27 -0.88 1.23 5.75
CA ALA A 27 -0.09 1.62 4.59
C ALA A 27 -0.35 0.71 3.37
N VAL A 28 -0.47 -0.61 3.56
CA VAL A 28 -0.87 -1.54 2.49
C VAL A 28 -2.25 -1.20 1.93
N GLN A 29 -3.21 -0.83 2.78
CA GLN A 29 -4.53 -0.40 2.34
C GLN A 29 -4.47 0.89 1.51
N SER A 30 -3.66 1.87 1.91
CA SER A 30 -3.44 3.10 1.12
C SER A 30 -2.80 2.83 -0.24
N ILE A 31 -1.84 1.90 -0.32
CA ILE A 31 -1.24 1.47 -1.59
C ILE A 31 -2.30 0.83 -2.48
N LYS A 32 -3.15 -0.05 -1.93
CA LYS A 32 -4.25 -0.69 -2.67
C LYS A 32 -5.24 0.35 -3.21
N ALA A 33 -5.60 1.36 -2.42
CA ALA A 33 -6.46 2.46 -2.89
C ALA A 33 -5.80 3.23 -4.04
N THR A 34 -4.49 3.48 -3.96
CA THR A 34 -3.72 4.15 -5.03
C THR A 34 -3.67 3.31 -6.31
N MET A 35 -3.59 1.98 -6.21
CA MET A 35 -3.68 1.09 -7.37
C MET A 35 -5.04 1.19 -8.09
N VAL A 36 -6.13 1.36 -7.34
CA VAL A 36 -7.46 1.61 -7.93
C VAL A 36 -7.47 2.94 -8.67
N ASN A 37 -6.90 4.00 -8.10
CA ASN A 37 -6.77 5.29 -8.76
C ASN A 37 -5.96 5.19 -10.07
N ARG A 38 -4.86 4.42 -10.07
CA ARG A 38 -4.06 4.14 -11.26
C ARG A 38 -4.88 3.40 -12.33
N ALA A 39 -5.65 2.37 -11.94
CA ALA A 39 -6.49 1.63 -12.87
C ALA A 39 -7.55 2.51 -13.53
N ASN A 40 -8.17 3.41 -12.75
CA ASN A 40 -9.13 4.38 -13.28
C ASN A 40 -8.48 5.38 -14.23
N ALA A 41 -7.30 5.91 -13.87
CA ALA A 41 -6.54 6.81 -14.73
C ALA A 41 -6.10 6.13 -16.03
N PHE A 42 -5.67 4.87 -15.96
CA PHE A 42 -5.34 4.07 -17.14
C PHE A 42 -6.54 3.91 -18.08
N ARG A 43 -7.71 3.56 -17.54
CA ARG A 43 -8.94 3.41 -18.34
C ARG A 43 -9.29 4.72 -19.04
N GLN A 44 -9.30 5.84 -18.31
CA GLN A 44 -9.60 7.15 -18.90
C GLN A 44 -8.60 7.54 -20.00
N HIS A 45 -7.30 7.36 -19.74
CA HIS A 45 -6.25 7.58 -20.73
C HIS A 45 -6.46 6.72 -21.98
N PHE A 46 -6.71 5.42 -21.80
CA PHE A 46 -6.89 4.47 -22.90
C PHE A 46 -8.11 4.81 -23.75
N ASP A 47 -9.26 5.07 -23.12
CA ASP A 47 -10.51 5.39 -23.81
C ASP A 47 -10.36 6.66 -24.65
N LEU A 48 -9.80 7.73 -24.08
CA LEU A 48 -9.58 9.00 -24.79
C LEU A 48 -8.55 8.88 -25.91
N ASP A 49 -7.49 8.08 -25.75
CA ASP A 49 -6.51 7.85 -26.80
C ASP A 49 -7.11 7.06 -27.98
N GLN A 50 -7.95 6.06 -27.71
CA GLN A 50 -8.69 5.33 -28.76
C GLN A 50 -9.66 6.24 -29.49
N GLU A 51 -10.44 7.04 -28.76
CA GLU A 51 -11.39 7.99 -29.35
C GLU A 51 -10.66 9.03 -30.21
N ARG A 52 -9.54 9.58 -29.71
CA ARG A 52 -8.69 10.52 -30.45
C ARG A 52 -8.22 9.91 -31.77
N LYS A 53 -7.64 8.70 -31.74
CA LYS A 53 -7.15 8.00 -32.95
C LYS A 53 -8.26 7.73 -33.96
N TYR A 54 -9.44 7.31 -33.48
CA TYR A 54 -10.59 7.09 -34.34
C TYR A 54 -11.08 8.39 -35.00
N LYS A 55 -11.17 9.47 -34.22
CA LYS A 55 -11.62 10.78 -34.73
C LYS A 55 -10.60 11.39 -35.69
N GLU A 56 -9.29 11.21 -35.45
CA GLU A 56 -8.19 11.63 -36.34
C GLU A 56 -8.33 11.01 -37.74
N LEU A 57 -8.51 9.68 -37.82
CA LEU A 57 -8.72 8.96 -39.08
C LEU A 57 -9.96 9.43 -39.85
N ASN A 58 -11.04 9.76 -39.13
CA ASN A 58 -12.26 10.27 -39.76
C ASN A 58 -12.10 11.71 -40.23
N LEU A 59 -11.36 12.54 -39.48
CA LEU A 59 -11.08 13.93 -39.86
C LEU A 59 -10.29 14.01 -41.17
N GLU A 60 -9.28 13.13 -41.32
CA GLU A 60 -8.49 13.04 -42.55
C GLU A 60 -9.36 12.74 -43.76
N LYS A 61 -10.35 11.83 -43.64
CA LYS A 61 -11.31 11.54 -44.72
C LYS A 61 -12.21 12.73 -45.01
N LEU A 62 -12.74 13.37 -43.97
CA LEU A 62 -13.66 14.52 -44.08
C LEU A 62 -13.02 15.72 -44.78
N LYS A 63 -11.71 15.93 -44.59
CA LYS A 63 -10.95 17.01 -45.23
C LYS A 63 -11.12 17.05 -46.75
N PHE A 64 -11.23 15.89 -47.39
CA PHE A 64 -11.37 15.76 -48.84
C PHE A 64 -12.82 15.65 -49.31
N MET A 65 -13.72 15.16 -48.46
CA MET A 65 -15.12 14.88 -48.83
C MET A 65 -16.09 16.02 -48.51
N ASN A 66 -15.88 16.76 -47.42
CA ASN A 66 -16.79 17.80 -46.96
C ASN A 66 -16.05 18.87 -46.12
N PRO A 67 -15.49 19.91 -46.76
CA PRO A 67 -14.65 20.92 -46.10
C PRO A 67 -15.36 21.79 -45.06
N GLU A 68 -16.66 22.04 -45.22
CA GLU A 68 -17.42 22.83 -44.24
C GLU A 68 -17.58 22.06 -42.93
N LYS A 69 -18.00 20.79 -43.03
CA LYS A 69 -18.12 19.88 -41.88
C LYS A 69 -16.77 19.55 -41.23
N PHE A 70 -15.68 19.62 -41.99
CA PHE A 70 -14.32 19.47 -41.47
C PHE A 70 -14.00 20.52 -40.41
N SER A 71 -14.33 21.79 -40.66
CA SER A 71 -14.00 22.90 -39.73
C SER A 71 -14.65 22.73 -38.35
N GLU A 72 -15.91 22.30 -38.31
CA GLU A 72 -16.66 22.04 -37.08
C GLU A 72 -16.06 20.85 -36.31
N THR A 73 -15.80 19.75 -37.03
CA THR A 73 -15.24 18.52 -36.43
C THR A 73 -13.80 18.73 -35.95
N GLU A 74 -13.05 19.63 -36.59
CA GLU A 74 -11.65 19.94 -36.22
C GLU A 74 -11.57 20.62 -34.85
N VAL A 75 -12.51 21.51 -34.51
CA VAL A 75 -12.55 22.16 -33.19
C VAL A 75 -12.77 21.13 -32.09
N GLU A 76 -13.74 20.24 -32.25
CA GLU A 76 -14.00 19.16 -31.28
C GLU A 76 -12.81 18.20 -31.18
N PHE A 77 -12.11 17.93 -32.28
CA PHE A 77 -10.91 17.10 -32.27
C PHE A 77 -9.77 17.75 -31.47
N ARG A 78 -9.59 19.07 -31.56
CA ARG A 78 -8.58 19.78 -30.76
C ARG A 78 -8.86 19.68 -29.26
N GLU A 79 -10.13 19.78 -28.86
CA GLU A 79 -10.53 19.59 -27.46
C GLU A 79 -10.27 18.15 -27.00
N LEU A 80 -10.69 17.16 -27.78
CA LEU A 80 -10.45 15.74 -27.49
C LEU A 80 -8.94 15.43 -27.38
N LYS A 81 -8.12 16.00 -28.27
CA LYS A 81 -6.67 15.85 -28.23
C LYS A 81 -6.09 16.43 -26.93
N THR A 82 -6.52 17.62 -26.53
CA THR A 82 -6.08 18.26 -25.28
C THR A 82 -6.46 17.42 -24.06
N ASN A 83 -7.69 16.87 -24.05
CA ASN A 83 -8.17 15.99 -22.99
C ASN A 83 -7.38 14.67 -22.92
N SER A 84 -7.10 14.05 -24.06
CA SER A 84 -6.29 12.83 -24.17
C SER A 84 -4.85 13.06 -23.67
N GLU A 85 -4.21 14.15 -24.08
CA GLU A 85 -2.87 14.52 -23.60
C GLU A 85 -2.84 14.77 -22.08
N THR A 86 -3.87 15.43 -21.56
CA THR A 86 -4.02 15.68 -20.11
C THR A 86 -4.20 14.37 -19.34
N ALA A 87 -5.04 13.46 -19.84
CA ALA A 87 -5.23 12.14 -19.24
C ALA A 87 -3.95 11.29 -19.29
N THR A 88 -3.18 11.37 -20.38
CA THR A 88 -1.87 10.70 -20.53
C THR A 88 -0.90 11.18 -19.44
N LYS A 89 -0.69 12.50 -19.33
CA LYS A 89 0.19 13.09 -18.32
C LYS A 89 -0.22 12.71 -16.90
N ARG A 90 -1.52 12.69 -16.62
CA ARG A 90 -2.06 12.28 -15.31
C ARG A 90 -1.74 10.82 -15.01
N PHE A 91 -1.95 9.93 -15.96
CA PHE A 91 -1.63 8.51 -15.81
C PHE A 91 -0.13 8.30 -15.57
N GLU A 92 0.72 8.91 -16.40
CA GLU A 92 2.18 8.82 -16.26
C GLU A 92 2.67 9.35 -14.92
N HIS A 93 2.13 10.48 -14.46
CA HIS A 93 2.47 11.03 -13.16
C HIS A 93 2.11 10.08 -12.01
N ILE A 94 0.90 9.49 -12.04
CA ILE A 94 0.48 8.50 -11.04
C ILE A 94 1.42 7.30 -11.05
N VAL A 95 1.80 6.79 -12.23
CA VAL A 95 2.71 5.66 -12.36
C VAL A 95 4.09 5.98 -11.78
N ALA A 96 4.63 7.16 -12.10
CA ALA A 96 5.94 7.59 -11.62
C ALA A 96 5.98 7.67 -10.08
N VAL A 97 5.04 8.41 -9.49
CA VAL A 97 4.95 8.57 -8.02
C VAL A 97 4.69 7.23 -7.35
N MET A 98 3.80 6.40 -7.90
CA MET A 98 3.48 5.10 -7.32
C MET A 98 4.68 4.15 -7.32
N ASN A 99 5.53 4.18 -8.36
CA ASN A 99 6.73 3.34 -8.40
C ASN A 99 7.76 3.77 -7.35
N GLU A 100 8.02 5.07 -7.23
CA GLU A 100 8.91 5.62 -6.20
C GLU A 100 8.43 5.27 -4.79
N GLU A 101 7.14 5.49 -4.53
CA GLU A 101 6.51 5.21 -3.25
C GLU A 101 6.49 3.71 -2.91
N LEU A 102 6.33 2.84 -3.90
CA LEU A 102 6.37 1.39 -3.68
C LEU A 102 7.78 0.91 -3.29
N THR A 103 8.81 1.44 -3.96
CA THR A 103 10.20 1.15 -3.60
C THR A 103 10.51 1.64 -2.18
N ARG A 104 10.17 2.89 -1.87
CA ARG A 104 10.37 3.46 -0.52
C ARG A 104 9.63 2.64 0.55
N PHE A 105 8.39 2.24 0.27
CA PHE A 105 7.59 1.42 1.17
C PHE A 105 8.24 0.06 1.43
N GLN A 106 8.71 -0.63 0.38
CA GLN A 106 9.36 -1.93 0.52
C GLN A 106 10.63 -1.82 1.37
N GLU A 107 11.49 -0.85 1.10
CA GLU A 107 12.73 -0.67 1.85
C GLU A 107 12.47 -0.34 3.33
N GLN A 108 11.60 0.63 3.60
CA GLN A 108 11.35 1.11 4.96
C GLN A 108 10.56 0.08 5.78
N LYS A 109 9.43 -0.42 5.26
CA LYS A 109 8.54 -1.26 6.05
C LYS A 109 9.06 -2.68 6.23
N THR A 110 9.87 -3.22 5.30
CA THR A 110 10.52 -4.52 5.52
C THR A 110 11.52 -4.45 6.68
N ALA A 111 12.28 -3.37 6.79
CA ALA A 111 13.20 -3.17 7.92
C ALA A 111 12.44 -3.00 9.24
N ASP A 112 11.45 -2.11 9.29
CA ASP A 112 10.68 -1.81 10.50
C ASP A 112 9.94 -3.05 11.03
N ILE A 113 9.27 -3.78 10.15
CA ILE A 113 8.51 -4.98 10.53
C ILE A 113 9.46 -6.13 10.90
N GLY A 114 10.59 -6.27 10.20
CA GLY A 114 11.62 -7.24 10.54
C GLY A 114 12.15 -7.02 11.97
N LEU A 115 12.40 -5.77 12.35
CA LEU A 115 12.81 -5.41 13.71
C LEU A 115 11.71 -5.75 14.73
N ALA A 116 10.47 -5.35 14.47
CA ALA A 116 9.34 -5.62 15.36
C ALA A 116 9.15 -7.13 15.62
N PHE A 117 9.23 -7.97 14.58
CA PHE A 117 9.17 -9.43 14.73
C PHE A 117 10.35 -9.99 15.51
N HIS A 118 11.56 -9.48 15.28
CA HIS A 118 12.75 -9.93 15.99
C HIS A 118 12.68 -9.59 17.49
N GLU A 119 12.30 -8.36 17.82
CA GLU A 119 12.14 -7.91 19.20
C GLU A 119 11.02 -8.68 19.91
N PHE A 120 9.91 -8.89 19.23
CA PHE A 120 8.81 -9.72 19.72
C PHE A 120 9.27 -11.16 20.04
N ALA A 121 9.96 -11.83 19.11
CA ALA A 121 10.44 -13.19 19.32
C ALA A 121 11.42 -13.27 20.50
N LYS A 122 12.31 -12.27 20.63
CA LYS A 122 13.24 -12.17 21.76
C LYS A 122 12.51 -11.94 23.09
N GLY A 123 11.48 -11.10 23.12
CA GLY A 123 10.60 -10.89 24.26
C GLY A 123 9.91 -12.18 24.70
N GLN A 124 9.27 -12.88 23.76
CA GLN A 124 8.61 -14.17 24.02
C GLN A 124 9.57 -15.23 24.56
N ALA A 125 10.78 -15.34 24.01
CA ALA A 125 11.78 -16.28 24.51
C ALA A 125 12.21 -15.96 25.96
N LYS A 126 12.38 -14.67 26.28
CA LYS A 126 12.71 -14.22 27.63
C LYS A 126 11.56 -14.48 28.60
N LEU A 127 10.32 -14.19 28.21
CA LEU A 127 9.14 -14.44 29.02
C LEU A 127 9.00 -15.93 29.33
N ALA A 128 9.16 -16.80 28.33
CA ALA A 128 9.08 -18.24 28.49
C ALA A 128 10.15 -18.76 29.49
N LYS A 129 11.38 -18.24 29.39
CA LYS A 129 12.45 -18.55 30.34
C LYS A 129 12.09 -18.10 31.76
N ASP A 130 11.63 -16.87 31.94
CA ASP A 130 11.24 -16.32 33.24
C ASP A 130 10.11 -17.13 33.90
N ILE A 131 9.12 -17.57 33.10
CA ILE A 131 8.04 -18.44 33.57
C ILE A 131 8.57 -19.81 33.99
N ALA A 132 9.44 -20.42 33.19
CA ALA A 132 10.05 -21.70 33.53
C ALA A 132 10.88 -21.64 34.82
N ASP A 133 11.65 -20.56 35.00
CA ASP A 133 12.43 -20.32 36.21
C ASP A 133 11.52 -20.10 37.44
N ALA A 134 10.39 -19.40 37.27
CA ALA A 134 9.40 -19.25 38.33
C ALA A 134 8.79 -20.61 38.73
N TRP A 135 8.42 -21.45 37.78
CA TRP A 135 7.92 -22.80 38.05
C TRP A 135 8.96 -23.67 38.77
N ARG A 136 10.23 -23.62 38.33
CA ARG A 136 11.32 -24.36 38.98
C ARG A 136 11.51 -23.97 40.45
N GLY A 137 11.24 -22.71 40.81
CA GLY A 137 11.30 -22.24 42.20
C GLY A 137 10.08 -22.62 43.06
N VAL A 138 8.92 -22.86 42.45
CA VAL A 138 7.67 -23.20 43.15
C VAL A 138 7.50 -24.71 43.31
N LEU A 139 7.86 -25.50 42.30
CA LEU A 139 7.72 -26.96 42.29
C LEU A 139 8.25 -27.65 43.57
N PRO A 140 9.48 -27.39 44.03
CA PRO A 140 10.01 -28.03 45.24
C PRO A 140 9.21 -27.72 46.51
N LYS A 141 8.60 -26.53 46.58
CA LYS A 141 7.79 -26.13 47.74
C LYS A 141 6.45 -26.86 47.74
N LEU A 142 5.85 -27.05 46.57
CA LEU A 142 4.62 -27.83 46.43
C LEU A 142 4.85 -29.30 46.76
N GLU A 143 5.97 -29.88 46.31
CA GLU A 143 6.35 -31.26 46.65
C GLU A 143 6.58 -31.44 48.15
N ALA A 144 7.17 -30.45 48.83
CA ALA A 144 7.37 -30.47 50.28
C ALA A 144 6.07 -30.35 51.09
N CYS A 145 5.05 -29.66 50.56
CA CYS A 145 3.72 -29.56 51.18
C CYS A 145 2.80 -30.77 50.88
N SER A 146 3.19 -31.62 49.93
CA SER A 146 2.45 -32.83 49.55
C SER A 146 2.89 -34.08 50.33
N LYS A 147 3.84 -33.94 51.25
CA LYS A 147 4.25 -34.94 52.24
C LYS A 147 3.74 -34.55 53.62
#